data_AF-A0A3N4KIL7-F1
#
_entry.id   AF-A0A3N4KIL7-F1
#
_cell.length_a   1.000
_cell.length_b   1.000
_cell.length_c   1.000
_cell.angle_alpha   90.00
_cell.angle_beta   90.00
_cell.angle_gamma   90.00
#
_symmetry.space_group_name_H-M   'P 1'
#
loop_
_entity.id
_entity.type
_entity.pdbx_description
1 polymer ?
#
loop_
_entity_poly.entity_id
_entity_poly.type
_entity_poly.pdbx_seq_one_letter_code
_entity_poly.pdbx_strand_id
1 'polypeptide(L)'
;TALQAAAEGGHARILSFLIERGAHINAPPQGQSGRTALQAAAGNGHTEIVSRLLEKGANVNDPPANHRGRTALQAAAESGNVELVSMILRAGGK
;
A
#
# COMPACT_ATOMS: atom_id res chain seq x y z
N THR A 1 5.80 -9.77 2.87
CA THR A 1 6.93 -9.30 3.72
C THR A 1 6.42 -8.74 5.03
N ALA A 2 7.27 -8.54 6.02
CA ALA A 2 6.88 -7.91 7.29
C ALA A 2 6.26 -6.51 7.09
N LEU A 3 6.77 -5.75 6.11
CA LEU A 3 6.24 -4.43 5.77
C LEU A 3 4.83 -4.52 5.17
N GLN A 4 4.58 -5.48 4.27
CA GLN A 4 3.25 -5.73 3.70
C GLN A 4 2.24 -6.12 4.80
N ALA A 5 2.63 -6.98 5.75
CA ALA A 5 1.77 -7.37 6.86
C ALA A 5 1.48 -6.21 7.83
N ALA A 6 2.49 -5.39 8.16
CA ALA A 6 2.29 -4.20 8.98
C ALA A 6 1.37 -3.17 8.30
N ALA A 7 1.47 -3.05 6.98
CA ALA A 7 0.62 -2.18 6.17
C ALA A 7 -0.83 -2.69 6.11
N GLU A 8 -1.03 -3.99 5.93
CA GLU A 8 -2.35 -4.63 5.94
C GLU A 8 -3.05 -4.50 7.31
N GLY A 9 -2.29 -4.69 8.39
CA GLY A 9 -2.80 -4.63 9.77
C GLY A 9 -2.95 -3.23 10.37
N GLY A 10 -2.58 -2.16 9.65
CA GLY A 10 -2.70 -0.80 10.18
C GLY A 10 -1.65 -0.44 11.25
N HIS A 11 -0.51 -1.14 11.29
CA HIS A 11 0.50 -0.98 12.32
C HIS A 11 1.53 0.10 11.99
N ALA A 12 1.13 1.37 12.01
CA ALA A 12 1.97 2.51 11.60
C ALA A 12 3.33 2.59 12.31
N ARG A 13 3.39 2.30 13.63
CA ARG A 13 4.66 2.28 14.40
C ARG A 13 5.61 1.17 13.92
N ILE A 14 5.08 -0.03 13.68
CA ILE A 14 5.87 -1.16 13.19
C ILE A 14 6.33 -0.90 11.76
N LEU A 15 5.45 -0.38 10.90
CA LEU A 15 5.77 0.03 9.54
C LEU A 15 6.94 1.02 9.51
N SER A 16 6.89 2.06 10.36
CA SER A 16 7.96 3.06 10.50
C SER A 16 9.28 2.43 10.89
N PHE A 17 9.26 1.59 11.94
CA PHE A 17 10.43 0.87 12.41
C PHE A 17 11.04 -0.02 11.31
N LEU A 18 10.21 -0.74 10.55
CA LEU A 18 10.68 -1.59 9.45
C LEU A 18 11.33 -0.77 8.33
N ILE A 19 10.74 0.36 7.95
CA ILE A 19 11.32 1.27 6.94
C ILE A 19 12.67 1.80 7.42
N GLU A 20 12.78 2.23 8.68
CA GLU A 20 14.03 2.71 9.28
C GLU A 20 15.13 1.63 9.33
N ARG A 21 14.74 0.35 9.42
CA ARG A 21 15.66 -0.81 9.33
C ARG A 21 15.94 -1.26 7.89
N GLY A 22 15.53 -0.49 6.88
CA GLY A 22 15.84 -0.77 5.48
C GLY A 22 14.91 -1.80 4.82
N ALA A 23 13.69 -1.99 5.32
CA ALA A 23 12.73 -2.86 4.65
C ALA A 23 12.45 -2.39 3.22
N HIS A 24 12.40 -3.34 2.28
CA HIS A 24 12.10 -3.07 0.88
C HIS A 24 10.65 -2.56 0.71
N ILE A 25 10.50 -1.25 0.50
CA ILE A 25 9.20 -0.57 0.37
C ILE A 25 8.40 -1.12 -0.82
N ASN A 26 9.06 -1.25 -1.97
CA ASN A 26 8.48 -1.74 -3.22
C ASN A 26 8.66 -3.25 -3.39
N ALA A 27 8.59 -4.00 -2.29
CA ALA A 27 8.61 -5.47 -2.37
C ALA A 27 7.41 -5.93 -3.22
N PRO A 28 7.64 -6.77 -4.25
CA PRO A 28 6.56 -7.18 -5.14
C PRO A 28 5.50 -7.97 -4.38
N PRO A 29 4.25 -7.95 -4.87
CA PRO A 29 3.21 -8.83 -4.33
C PRO A 29 3.64 -10.30 -4.45
N GLN A 30 3.44 -11.08 -3.39
CA GLN A 30 3.80 -12.50 -3.35
C GLN A 30 2.54 -13.39 -3.34
N GLY A 31 2.56 -14.45 -4.15
CA GLY A 31 1.43 -15.38 -4.28
C GLY A 31 0.30 -14.82 -5.15
N GLN A 32 -0.74 -15.63 -5.35
CA GLN A 32 -1.79 -15.32 -6.31
C GLN A 32 -2.62 -14.08 -5.96
N SER A 33 -2.81 -13.81 -4.66
CA SER A 33 -3.54 -12.66 -4.11
C SER A 33 -2.61 -11.66 -3.44
N GLY A 34 -1.32 -11.66 -3.80
CA GLY A 34 -0.32 -10.80 -3.19
C GLY A 34 -0.63 -9.31 -3.36
N ARG A 35 -0.13 -8.50 -2.44
CA ARG A 35 -0.23 -7.03 -2.49
C ARG A 35 1.11 -6.40 -2.13
N THR A 36 1.43 -5.24 -2.74
CA THR A 36 2.47 -4.35 -2.21
C THR A 36 2.01 -3.77 -0.86
N ALA A 37 2.94 -3.18 -0.10
CA ALA A 37 2.56 -2.52 1.16
C ALA A 37 1.52 -1.41 0.91
N LEU A 38 1.68 -0.65 -0.18
CA LEU A 38 0.75 0.41 -0.56
C LEU A 38 -0.64 -0.13 -0.94
N GLN A 39 -0.70 -1.17 -1.78
CA GLN A 39 -1.96 -1.81 -2.15
C GLN A 39 -2.69 -2.41 -0.93
N ALA A 40 -1.95 -3.02 0.00
CA ALA A 40 -2.51 -3.59 1.22
C ALA A 40 -3.07 -2.52 2.17
N ALA A 41 -2.33 -1.44 2.42
CA ALA A 41 -2.81 -0.33 3.24
C ALA A 41 -4.01 0.37 2.61
N ALA A 42 -3.98 0.58 1.29
CA ALA A 42 -5.07 1.22 0.57
C ALA A 42 -6.37 0.40 0.63
N GLY A 43 -6.29 -0.91 0.39
CA GLY A 43 -7.46 -1.80 0.45
C GLY A 43 -8.13 -1.89 1.82
N ASN A 44 -7.35 -1.66 2.89
CA ASN A 44 -7.85 -1.66 4.26
C ASN A 44 -8.14 -0.25 4.81
N GLY A 45 -8.02 0.80 4.00
CA GLY A 45 -8.35 2.17 4.40
C GLY A 45 -7.35 2.83 5.36
N HIS A 46 -6.13 2.30 5.49
CA HIS A 46 -5.12 2.80 6.44
C HIS A 46 -4.41 4.07 5.94
N THR A 47 -5.14 5.20 5.96
CA THR A 47 -4.70 6.48 5.39
C THR A 47 -3.32 6.94 5.88
N GLU A 48 -3.05 6.86 7.19
CA GLU A 48 -1.74 7.25 7.76
C GLU A 48 -0.59 6.45 7.15
N ILE A 49 -0.79 5.15 6.99
CA ILE A 49 0.21 4.26 6.39
C ILE A 49 0.40 4.56 4.91
N VAL A 50 -0.68 4.82 4.18
CA VAL A 50 -0.61 5.18 2.76
C VAL A 50 0.20 6.45 2.57
N SER A 51 -0.08 7.50 3.36
CA SER A 51 0.70 8.75 3.32
C SER A 51 2.18 8.48 3.58
N ARG A 52 2.50 7.73 4.65
CA ARG A 52 3.89 7.40 5.01
C ARG A 52 4.60 6.61 3.91
N LEU A 53 3.93 5.65 3.28
CA LEU A 53 4.50 4.86 2.18
C LEU A 53 4.78 5.72 0.95
N LEU A 54 3.86 6.61 0.58
CA LEU A 54 4.04 7.54 -0.55
C LEU A 54 5.21 8.52 -0.29
N GLU A 55 5.30 9.09 0.91
CA GLU A 55 6.42 9.94 1.32
C GLU A 55 7.78 9.24 1.24
N LYS A 56 7.80 7.91 1.43
CA LYS A 56 9.01 7.09 1.36
C LYS A 56 9.26 6.48 -0.03
N GLY A 57 8.54 6.92 -1.05
CA GLY A 57 8.77 6.53 -2.44
C GLY A 57 8.16 5.18 -2.80
N ALA A 58 7.03 4.81 -2.18
CA ALA A 58 6.25 3.68 -2.65
C ALA A 58 5.75 3.92 -4.09
N ASN A 59 5.90 2.91 -4.94
CA ASN A 59 5.42 2.96 -6.32
C ASN A 59 3.89 2.90 -6.35
N VAL A 60 3.26 4.04 -6.65
CA VAL A 60 1.79 4.15 -6.72
C VAL A 60 1.16 3.28 -7.81
N ASN A 61 1.94 2.99 -8.87
CA ASN A 61 1.49 2.28 -10.07
C ASN A 61 2.05 0.86 -10.17
N ASP A 62 2.49 0.26 -9.06
CA ASP A 62 2.91 -1.15 -9.08
C ASP A 62 1.75 -2.04 -9.57
N PRO A 63 2.03 -3.02 -10.45
CA PRO A 63 1.01 -3.86 -11.02
C PRO A 63 0.31 -4.72 -9.94
N PRO A 64 -0.96 -5.07 -10.15
CA PRO A 64 -1.65 -6.02 -9.29
C PRO A 64 -1.04 -7.42 -9.42
N ALA A 65 -1.21 -8.26 -8.39
CA ALA A 65 -0.99 -9.71 -8.54
C ALA A 65 -1.97 -10.34 -9.54
N ASN A 66 -1.59 -11.50 -10.08
CA ASN A 66 -2.30 -12.16 -11.18
C ASN A 66 -3.81 -12.33 -10.93
N HIS A 67 -4.18 -13.01 -9.84
CA HIS A 67 -5.57 -13.39 -9.59
C HIS A 67 -6.16 -12.54 -8.46
N ARG A 68 -7.17 -11.73 -8.77
CA ARG A 68 -7.83 -10.83 -7.81
C ARG A 68 -6.92 -9.75 -7.21
N GLY A 69 -5.74 -9.51 -7.79
CA GLY A 69 -4.92 -8.36 -7.42
C GLY A 69 -5.65 -7.05 -7.73
N ARG A 70 -5.23 -5.98 -7.04
CA ARG A 70 -5.75 -4.62 -7.20
C ARG A 70 -4.58 -3.66 -7.33
N THR A 71 -4.70 -2.66 -8.20
CA THR A 71 -3.81 -1.49 -8.13
C THR A 71 -4.07 -0.74 -6.82
N ALA A 72 -3.16 0.16 -6.43
CA ALA A 72 -3.39 0.98 -5.23
C ALA A 72 -4.69 1.81 -5.36
N LEU A 73 -4.99 2.30 -6.56
CA LEU A 73 -6.20 3.07 -6.83
C LEU A 73 -7.47 2.21 -6.74
N GLN A 74 -7.46 1.01 -7.32
CA GLN A 74 -8.60 0.09 -7.20
C GLN A 74 -8.83 -0.33 -5.74
N ALA A 75 -7.76 -0.61 -4.99
CA ALA A 75 -7.85 -0.98 -3.58
C ALA A 75 -8.41 0.17 -2.73
N ALA A 76 -7.97 1.41 -2.96
CA ALA A 76 -8.53 2.59 -2.30
C ALA A 76 -10.02 2.80 -2.62
N ALA A 77 -10.44 2.57 -3.86
CA ALA A 77 -11.84 2.66 -4.24
C ALA A 77 -12.71 1.61 -3.52
N GLU A 78 -12.19 0.38 -3.36
CA GLU A 78 -12.88 -0.68 -2.62
C GLU A 78 -13.02 -0.40 -1.13
N SER A 79 -12.08 0.34 -0.54
CA SER A 79 -12.16 0.73 0.86
C SER A 79 -13.27 1.77 1.13
N GLY A 80 -13.88 2.34 0.09
CA GLY A 80 -14.90 3.39 0.19
C GLY A 80 -14.38 4.72 0.75
N ASN A 81 -13.07 4.93 0.81
CA ASN A 81 -12.47 6.12 1.42
C ASN A 81 -12.09 7.15 0.33
N VAL A 82 -12.91 8.19 0.19
CA VAL A 82 -12.72 9.27 -0.81
C VAL A 82 -11.41 10.02 -0.60
N GLU A 83 -11.02 10.25 0.66
CA GLU A 83 -9.77 10.94 0.98
C GLU A 83 -8.57 10.11 0.48
N LEU A 84 -8.60 8.80 0.73
CA LEU A 84 -7.57 7.89 0.30
C LEU A 84 -7.48 7.81 -1.24
N VAL A 85 -8.62 7.74 -1.93
CA VAL A 85 -8.66 7.80 -3.41
C VAL A 85 -8.01 9.10 -3.90
N SER A 86 -8.33 10.23 -3.28
CA SER A 86 -7.72 11.53 -3.61
C SER A 86 -6.20 11.53 -3.38
N MET A 87 -5.70 10.93 -2.29
CA MET A 87 -4.26 10.81 -2.05
C MET A 87 -3.56 10.01 -3.15
N ILE A 88 -4.12 8.86 -3.54
CA ILE A 88 -3.54 8.00 -4.58
C ILE A 88 -3.55 8.73 -5.94
N LEU A 89 -4.64 9.41 -6.30
CA LEU A 89 -4.72 10.20 -7.54
C LEU A 89 -3.72 11.36 -7.56
N ARG A 90 -3.57 12.08 -6.44
CA ARG A 90 -2.57 13.16 -6.30
C ARG A 90 -1.14 12.65 -6.42
N ALA A 91 -0.88 11.41 -6.01
CA ALA A 91 0.40 10.75 -6.18
C ALA A 91 0.62 10.20 -7.61
N GLY A 92 -0.34 10.36 -8.54
CA GLY A 92 -0.24 9.89 -9.92
C GLY A 92 -0.67 8.43 -10.12
N GLY A 93 -1.45 7.88 -9.18
CA GLY A 93 -2.05 6.56 -9.29
C GLY A 93 -3.07 6.50 -10.43
N LYS A 94 -3.05 5.39 -11.18
CA LYS A 94 -3.96 5.11 -12.30
C LYS A 94 -4.36 3.63 -12.35
#